data_AF-A0A7X9DNR6-F1
#
_entry.id   AF-A0A7X9DNR6-F1
#
_cell.length_a   1.000
_cell.length_b   1.000
_cell.length_c   1.000
_cell.angle_alpha   90.00
_cell.angle_beta   90.00
_cell.angle_gamma   90.00
#
_symmetry.space_group_name_H-M   'P 1'
#
loop_
_entity.id
_entity.type
_entity.pdbx_description
1 polymer ?
#
loop_
_entity_poly.entity_id
_entity_poly.type
_entity_poly.pdbx_seq_one_letter_code
_entity_poly.pdbx_strand_id
1 'polypeptide(L)'
;GEALYNIPQMPVDICVADSQGGIGYMIERMLRNVLHKHNLHREIVTLVTLTLVDRNDPAFGNPTKRIGKICTREEAERLSKEKGWIFKEEKKAGNGFRRVVPSPEPLKIMNSGVVEYMARQGTIVIAAGGGGVPVYIDEKGDVRPAEVVIDKDLASSLLATSIRAGEFYILTDVPYVYINYQKPDEQPVEFLDLADTEKYLAKGMFGEGNMAPKIRACLNFIRQGGRKAVITEAFKLEDKRYGTKITMHYED
;
A
#
# COMPACT_ATOMS: atom_id res chain seq x y z
N GLY A 1 -5.16 -26.31 -0.69
CA GLY A 1 -6.62 -26.17 -0.72
C GLY A 1 -7.14 -26.89 -1.92
N GLU A 2 -7.30 -26.19 -3.03
CA GLU A 2 -7.78 -26.76 -4.30
C GLU A 2 -7.03 -28.03 -4.75
N ALA A 3 -5.72 -27.96 -4.96
CA ALA A 3 -4.95 -29.10 -5.49
C ALA A 3 -4.92 -30.36 -4.59
N LEU A 4 -5.10 -30.20 -3.26
CA LEU A 4 -4.99 -31.31 -2.30
C LEU A 4 -6.36 -31.80 -1.81
N TYR A 5 -7.37 -30.92 -1.80
CA TYR A 5 -8.64 -31.15 -1.11
C TYR A 5 -9.85 -30.69 -1.93
N ASN A 6 -9.67 -30.28 -3.19
CA ASN A 6 -10.72 -29.78 -4.08
C ASN A 6 -11.55 -28.61 -3.50
N ILE A 7 -10.93 -27.82 -2.62
CA ILE A 7 -11.56 -26.62 -2.05
C ILE A 7 -11.43 -25.47 -3.07
N PRO A 8 -12.55 -24.84 -3.49
CA PRO A 8 -12.50 -23.72 -4.42
C PRO A 8 -11.55 -22.62 -3.93
N GLN A 9 -10.80 -22.02 -4.86
CA GLN A 9 -9.97 -20.88 -4.51
C GLN A 9 -10.84 -19.68 -4.13
N MET A 10 -10.47 -19.06 -3.01
CA MET A 10 -11.10 -17.82 -2.59
C MET A 10 -10.72 -16.69 -3.56
N PRO A 11 -11.69 -15.87 -4.00
CA PRO A 11 -11.42 -14.66 -4.75
C PRO A 11 -10.46 -13.70 -4.03
N VAL A 12 -9.79 -12.85 -4.80
CA VAL A 12 -8.74 -11.96 -4.26
C VAL A 12 -9.29 -10.96 -3.25
N ASP A 13 -10.48 -10.41 -3.49
CA ASP A 13 -11.17 -9.48 -2.60
C ASP A 13 -11.48 -10.10 -1.23
N ILE A 14 -11.97 -11.36 -1.21
CA ILE A 14 -12.20 -12.12 0.03
C ILE A 14 -10.87 -12.38 0.76
N CYS A 15 -9.82 -12.78 0.03
CA CYS A 15 -8.49 -12.94 0.61
C CYS A 15 -7.99 -11.64 1.27
N VAL A 16 -8.25 -10.48 0.64
CA VAL A 16 -7.91 -9.17 1.20
C VAL A 16 -8.74 -8.90 2.46
N ALA A 17 -10.05 -9.12 2.43
CA ALA A 17 -10.93 -8.92 3.59
C ALA A 17 -10.50 -9.76 4.79
N ASP A 18 -10.25 -11.06 4.59
CA ASP A 18 -9.77 -11.96 5.64
C ASP A 18 -8.42 -11.52 6.20
N SER A 19 -7.50 -11.10 5.32
CA SER A 19 -6.18 -10.60 5.74
C SER A 19 -6.27 -9.33 6.59
N GLN A 20 -7.25 -8.45 6.33
CA GLN A 20 -7.48 -7.26 7.16
C GLN A 20 -7.92 -7.65 8.57
N GLY A 21 -8.85 -8.60 8.70
CA GLY A 21 -9.30 -9.12 9.99
C GLY A 21 -8.17 -9.80 10.78
N GLY A 22 -7.46 -10.73 10.14
CA GLY A 22 -6.38 -11.49 10.78
C GLY A 22 -5.19 -10.63 11.21
N ILE A 23 -4.66 -9.82 10.28
CA ILE A 23 -3.51 -8.95 10.56
C ILE A 23 -3.92 -7.83 11.53
N GLY A 24 -5.09 -7.23 11.33
CA GLY A 24 -5.59 -6.17 12.19
C GLY A 24 -5.79 -6.63 13.62
N TYR A 25 -6.36 -7.83 13.84
CA TYR A 25 -6.43 -8.46 15.16
C TYR A 25 -5.04 -8.59 15.82
N MET A 26 -4.03 -9.07 15.07
CA MET A 26 -2.67 -9.23 15.60
C MET A 26 -2.08 -7.89 16.04
N ILE A 27 -2.22 -6.84 15.22
CA ILE A 27 -1.73 -5.49 15.51
C ILE A 27 -2.48 -4.90 16.71
N GLU A 28 -3.81 -4.94 16.68
CA GLU A 28 -4.67 -4.40 17.73
C GLU A 28 -4.35 -5.02 19.09
N ARG A 29 -4.28 -6.36 19.16
CA ARG A 29 -3.95 -7.08 20.39
C ARG A 29 -2.58 -6.67 20.94
N MET A 30 -1.57 -6.52 20.09
CA MET A 30 -0.23 -6.13 20.52
C MET A 30 -0.15 -4.67 20.94
N LEU A 31 -0.84 -3.76 20.24
CA LEU A 31 -0.93 -2.37 20.65
C LEU A 31 -1.62 -2.23 22.01
N ARG A 32 -2.69 -2.98 22.29
CA ARG A 32 -3.32 -2.99 23.62
C ARG A 32 -2.34 -3.34 24.73
N ASN A 33 -1.50 -4.36 24.53
CA ASN A 33 -0.46 -4.72 25.50
C ASN A 33 0.59 -3.61 25.69
N VAL A 34 1.01 -2.96 24.60
CA VAL A 34 1.96 -1.84 24.66
C VAL A 34 1.35 -0.65 25.40
N LEU A 35 0.12 -0.25 25.07
CA LEU A 35 -0.57 0.85 25.75
C LEU A 35 -0.70 0.56 27.26
N HIS A 36 -1.12 -0.66 27.63
CA HIS A 36 -1.22 -1.07 29.03
C HIS A 36 0.13 -0.97 29.76
N LYS A 37 1.21 -1.49 29.16
CA LYS A 37 2.58 -1.41 29.73
C LYS A 37 3.03 0.03 30.00
N HIS A 38 2.57 0.98 29.18
CA HIS A 38 2.88 2.40 29.31
C HIS A 38 1.81 3.21 30.06
N ASN A 39 0.84 2.55 30.69
CA ASN A 39 -0.29 3.17 31.40
C ASN A 39 -1.06 4.19 30.53
N LEU A 40 -1.21 3.88 29.25
CA LEU A 40 -1.98 4.65 28.28
C LEU A 40 -3.34 4.00 28.04
N HIS A 41 -4.40 4.81 28.08
CA HIS A 41 -5.77 4.35 27.83
C HIS A 41 -6.31 4.99 26.55
N ARG A 42 -6.41 4.20 25.49
CA ARG A 42 -7.05 4.60 24.22
C ARG A 42 -7.79 3.41 23.64
N GLU A 43 -8.92 3.71 23.00
CA GLU A 43 -9.61 2.73 22.17
C GLU A 43 -8.79 2.39 20.93
N ILE A 44 -8.85 1.13 20.52
CA ILE A 44 -8.23 0.64 19.29
C ILE A 44 -9.31 -0.14 18.53
N VAL A 45 -9.40 0.08 17.22
CA VAL A 45 -10.36 -0.65 16.39
C VAL A 45 -9.75 -0.99 15.05
N THR A 46 -9.94 -2.24 14.63
CA THR A 46 -9.67 -2.72 13.29
C THR A 46 -10.94 -2.63 12.44
N LEU A 47 -10.86 -1.96 11.29
CA LEU A 47 -11.95 -1.85 10.33
C LEU A 47 -11.58 -2.55 9.03
N VAL A 48 -12.41 -3.51 8.61
CA VAL A 48 -12.37 -4.00 7.22
C VAL A 48 -12.85 -2.85 6.34
N THR A 49 -12.03 -2.48 5.37
CA THR A 49 -12.22 -1.30 4.54
C THR A 49 -12.36 -1.67 3.07
N LEU A 50 -13.31 -1.03 2.41
CA LEU A 50 -13.50 -1.12 0.96
C LEU A 50 -12.81 0.08 0.28
N THR A 51 -12.12 -0.19 -0.83
CA THR A 51 -11.49 0.82 -1.65
C THR A 51 -12.07 0.78 -3.06
N LEU A 52 -12.69 1.89 -3.45
CA LEU A 52 -13.27 2.08 -4.76
C LEU A 52 -12.18 2.28 -5.81
N VAL A 53 -12.33 1.61 -6.95
CA VAL A 53 -11.47 1.73 -8.14
C VAL A 53 -12.32 2.02 -9.38
N ASP A 54 -11.71 2.60 -10.42
CA ASP A 54 -12.36 2.74 -11.72
C ASP A 54 -12.32 1.40 -12.47
N ARG A 55 -13.47 0.94 -12.98
CA ARG A 55 -13.54 -0.27 -13.83
C ARG A 55 -12.83 -0.08 -15.17
N ASN A 56 -12.69 1.17 -15.62
CA ASN A 56 -12.02 1.52 -16.88
C ASN A 56 -10.56 1.93 -16.67
N ASP A 57 -9.99 1.71 -15.48
CA ASP A 57 -8.61 2.07 -15.19
C ASP A 57 -7.65 1.38 -16.19
N PRO A 58 -6.69 2.10 -16.80
CA PRO A 58 -5.73 1.53 -17.75
C PRO A 58 -4.94 0.33 -17.20
N ALA A 59 -4.78 0.21 -15.87
CA ALA A 59 -4.11 -0.91 -15.22
C ALA A 59 -4.78 -2.26 -15.51
N PHE A 60 -6.08 -2.29 -15.83
CA PHE A 60 -6.77 -3.51 -16.27
C PHE A 60 -6.19 -4.06 -17.58
N GLY A 61 -5.74 -3.18 -18.49
CA GLY A 61 -5.09 -3.56 -19.75
C GLY A 61 -3.61 -3.95 -19.60
N ASN A 62 -2.96 -3.62 -18.48
CA ASN A 62 -1.55 -3.94 -18.23
C ASN A 62 -1.29 -4.34 -16.77
N PRO A 63 -1.59 -5.59 -16.39
CA PRO A 63 -1.36 -6.07 -15.04
C PRO A 63 0.13 -6.18 -14.72
N THR A 64 0.55 -5.57 -13.61
CA THR A 64 1.96 -5.51 -13.19
C THR A 64 2.19 -6.02 -11.77
N LYS A 65 1.14 -6.04 -10.92
CA LYS A 65 1.28 -6.37 -9.50
C LYS A 65 1.36 -7.88 -9.31
N ARG A 66 2.47 -8.35 -8.72
CA ARG A 66 2.75 -9.77 -8.52
C ARG A 66 2.10 -10.30 -7.25
N ILE A 67 1.35 -11.41 -7.36
CA ILE A 67 0.63 -12.05 -6.25
C ILE A 67 0.86 -13.56 -6.21
N GLY A 68 0.49 -14.18 -5.09
CA GLY A 68 0.58 -15.63 -4.92
C GLY A 68 2.02 -16.16 -4.83
N LYS A 69 2.16 -17.48 -4.99
CA LYS A 69 3.45 -18.20 -4.94
C LYS A 69 4.18 -18.10 -6.27
N ILE A 70 5.50 -18.31 -6.21
CA ILE A 70 6.32 -18.53 -7.42
C ILE A 70 6.04 -19.94 -7.93
N CYS A 71 5.82 -20.08 -9.24
CA CYS A 71 5.55 -21.36 -9.90
C CYS A 71 6.51 -21.60 -11.06
N THR A 72 6.55 -22.83 -11.56
CA THR A 72 7.31 -23.17 -12.78
C THR A 72 6.64 -22.58 -14.02
N ARG A 73 7.37 -22.58 -15.15
CA ARG A 73 6.82 -22.19 -16.45
C ARG A 73 5.64 -23.09 -16.85
N GLU A 74 5.76 -24.41 -16.67
CA GLU A 74 4.70 -25.35 -17.03
C GLU A 74 3.43 -25.09 -16.21
N GLU A 75 3.56 -24.82 -14.91
CA GLU A 75 2.42 -24.49 -14.06
C GLU A 75 1.79 -23.15 -14.45
N ALA A 76 2.59 -22.13 -14.75
CA ALA A 76 2.10 -20.84 -15.23
C ALA A 76 1.31 -20.99 -16.54
N GLU A 77 1.85 -21.73 -17.51
CA GLU A 77 1.18 -21.99 -18.79
C GLU A 77 -0.13 -22.76 -18.61
N ARG A 78 -0.13 -23.78 -17.74
CA ARG A 78 -1.33 -24.55 -17.39
C ARG A 78 -2.42 -23.66 -16.78
N LEU A 79 -2.08 -22.90 -15.74
CA LEU A 79 -3.00 -21.99 -15.05
C LEU A 79 -3.48 -20.84 -15.95
N SER A 80 -2.66 -20.40 -16.91
CA SER A 80 -3.07 -19.40 -17.90
C SER A 80 -4.16 -19.94 -18.82
N LYS A 81 -4.05 -21.20 -19.27
CA LYS A 81 -5.06 -21.86 -20.12
C LYS A 81 -6.34 -22.17 -19.36
N GLU A 82 -6.24 -22.68 -18.14
CA GLU A 82 -7.40 -23.11 -17.35
C GLU A 82 -8.19 -21.94 -16.76
N LYS A 83 -7.49 -20.90 -16.29
CA LYS A 83 -8.10 -19.82 -15.48
C LYS A 83 -7.99 -18.43 -16.11
N GLY A 84 -7.35 -18.30 -17.27
CA GLY A 84 -7.13 -17.00 -17.93
C GLY A 84 -6.17 -16.08 -17.17
N TRP A 85 -5.39 -16.61 -16.23
CA TRP A 85 -4.49 -15.80 -15.43
C TRP A 85 -3.25 -15.37 -16.21
N ILE A 86 -2.74 -14.20 -15.87
CA ILE A 86 -1.54 -13.63 -16.51
C ILE A 86 -0.35 -13.84 -15.57
N PHE A 87 0.79 -14.27 -16.12
CA PHE A 87 2.03 -14.49 -15.38
C PHE A 87 3.18 -13.69 -15.97
N LYS A 88 4.12 -13.26 -15.13
CA LYS A 88 5.38 -12.63 -15.54
C LYS A 88 6.53 -13.28 -14.79
N GLU A 89 7.71 -13.34 -15.40
CA GLU A 89 8.93 -13.87 -14.76
C GLU A 89 9.30 -13.11 -13.48
N GLU A 90 9.71 -13.82 -12.43
CA GLU A 90 10.17 -13.27 -11.15
C GLU A 90 11.69 -13.12 -11.17
N LYS A 91 12.15 -11.88 -11.34
CA LYS A 91 13.57 -11.54 -11.51
C LYS A 91 14.44 -11.98 -10.32
N LYS A 92 13.85 -12.03 -9.12
CA LYS A 92 14.58 -12.38 -7.88
C LYS A 92 14.76 -13.88 -7.66
N ALA A 93 14.03 -14.73 -8.38
CA ALA A 93 13.98 -16.16 -8.10
C ALA A 93 14.66 -17.05 -9.14
N GLY A 94 15.03 -16.52 -10.31
CA GLY A 94 15.52 -17.30 -11.46
C GLY A 94 14.44 -18.24 -12.02
N ASN A 95 14.24 -18.30 -13.35
CA ASN A 95 13.28 -19.16 -14.08
C ASN A 95 11.84 -19.31 -13.53
N GLY A 96 11.46 -18.59 -12.48
CA GLY A 96 10.18 -18.69 -11.80
C GLY A 96 9.19 -17.67 -12.33
N PHE A 97 7.92 -18.02 -12.28
CA PHE A 97 6.82 -17.19 -12.74
C PHE A 97 5.92 -16.83 -11.57
N ARG A 98 5.29 -15.65 -11.62
CA ARG A 98 4.35 -15.22 -10.61
C ARG A 98 3.12 -14.59 -11.26
N ARG A 99 1.94 -14.92 -10.75
CA ARG A 99 0.67 -14.36 -11.22
C ARG A 99 0.73 -12.85 -11.08
N VAL A 100 0.28 -12.13 -12.11
CA VAL A 100 0.12 -10.68 -12.07
C VAL A 100 -1.36 -10.32 -12.18
N VAL A 101 -1.74 -9.28 -11.44
CA VAL A 101 -3.09 -8.71 -11.45
C VAL A 101 -3.00 -7.20 -11.67
N PRO A 102 -4.09 -6.57 -12.11
CA PRO A 102 -4.17 -5.11 -12.20
C PRO A 102 -3.94 -4.46 -10.83
N SER A 103 -3.39 -3.25 -10.86
CA SER A 103 -3.22 -2.39 -9.68
C SER A 103 -3.70 -0.98 -10.00
N PRO A 104 -5.02 -0.79 -10.09
CA PRO A 104 -5.62 0.50 -10.42
C PRO A 104 -5.38 1.53 -9.32
N GLU A 105 -5.58 2.80 -9.66
CA GLU A 105 -5.51 3.89 -8.69
C GLU A 105 -6.72 3.83 -7.74
N PRO A 106 -6.50 4.00 -6.42
CA PRO A 106 -7.61 4.07 -5.48
C PRO A 106 -8.33 5.41 -5.63
N LEU A 107 -9.65 5.36 -5.84
CA LEU A 107 -10.49 6.56 -5.97
C LEU A 107 -11.05 7.03 -4.63
N LYS A 108 -11.49 6.09 -3.79
CA LYS A 108 -12.12 6.40 -2.50
C LYS A 108 -11.98 5.27 -1.50
N ILE A 109 -11.58 5.58 -0.28
CA ILE A 109 -11.79 4.66 0.86
C ILE A 109 -13.21 4.88 1.38
N MET A 110 -14.10 3.89 1.23
CA MET A 110 -15.53 4.09 1.48
C MET A 110 -15.84 4.49 2.93
N ASN A 111 -15.08 3.96 3.89
CA ASN A 111 -15.26 4.21 5.32
C ASN A 111 -14.40 5.39 5.85
N SER A 112 -13.80 6.21 4.98
CA SER A 112 -12.86 7.27 5.42
C SER A 112 -13.47 8.25 6.42
N GLY A 113 -14.75 8.61 6.29
CA GLY A 113 -15.43 9.50 7.25
C GLY A 113 -15.55 8.89 8.66
N VAL A 114 -15.76 7.58 8.77
CA VAL A 114 -15.79 6.88 10.06
C VAL A 114 -14.39 6.82 10.67
N VAL A 115 -13.39 6.52 9.85
CA VAL A 115 -11.97 6.53 10.27
C VAL A 115 -11.58 7.92 10.78
N GLU A 116 -11.93 8.97 10.05
CA GLU A 116 -11.69 10.35 10.48
C GLU A 116 -12.35 10.64 11.82
N TYR A 117 -13.65 10.38 11.92
CA TYR A 117 -14.42 10.66 13.14
C TYR A 117 -13.78 9.98 14.37
N MET A 118 -13.52 8.68 14.30
CA MET A 118 -12.91 7.92 15.40
C MET A 118 -11.50 8.42 15.75
N ALA A 119 -10.67 8.69 14.72
CA ALA A 119 -9.32 9.19 14.93
C ALA A 119 -9.30 10.58 15.62
N ARG A 120 -10.23 11.48 15.25
CA ARG A 120 -10.38 12.80 15.88
C ARG A 120 -10.83 12.72 17.33
N GLN A 121 -11.55 11.67 17.71
CA GLN A 121 -11.94 11.38 19.10
C GLN A 121 -10.82 10.68 19.90
N GLY A 122 -9.65 10.43 19.30
CA GLY A 122 -8.51 9.81 19.97
C GLY A 122 -8.46 8.28 19.91
N THR A 123 -9.36 7.65 19.13
CA THR A 123 -9.29 6.21 18.85
C THR A 123 -8.16 5.91 17.88
N ILE A 124 -7.39 4.85 18.13
CA ILE A 124 -6.39 4.34 17.19
C ILE A 124 -7.12 3.42 16.20
N VAL A 125 -7.18 3.83 14.93
CA VAL A 125 -7.90 3.09 13.89
C VAL A 125 -6.91 2.37 12.97
N ILE A 126 -7.08 1.06 12.83
CA ILE A 126 -6.36 0.22 11.86
C ILE A 126 -7.29 0.01 10.66
N ALA A 127 -6.89 0.52 9.50
CA ALA A 127 -7.72 0.59 8.29
C ALA A 127 -6.87 0.46 7.02
N ALA A 128 -7.53 0.35 5.86
CA ALA A 128 -6.89 0.22 4.54
C ALA A 128 -5.88 -0.94 4.45
N GLY A 129 -6.09 -2.02 5.24
CA GLY A 129 -5.16 -3.14 5.27
C GLY A 129 -5.04 -3.80 3.89
N GLY A 130 -3.81 -3.99 3.44
CA GLY A 130 -3.52 -4.51 2.10
C GLY A 130 -3.90 -3.56 0.94
N GLY A 131 -4.23 -2.30 1.22
CA GLY A 131 -4.78 -1.34 0.24
C GLY A 131 -6.31 -1.21 0.28
N GLY A 132 -6.99 -2.01 1.12
CA GLY A 132 -8.44 -2.12 1.18
C GLY A 132 -9.00 -3.14 0.19
N VAL A 133 -10.20 -3.66 0.48
CA VAL A 133 -10.91 -4.62 -0.37
C VAL A 133 -11.33 -3.88 -1.65
N PRO A 134 -10.84 -4.28 -2.82
CA PRO A 134 -11.11 -3.59 -4.08
C PRO A 134 -12.57 -3.78 -4.52
N VAL A 135 -13.25 -2.66 -4.79
CA VAL A 135 -14.64 -2.65 -5.27
C VAL A 135 -14.84 -1.61 -6.37
N TYR A 136 -15.88 -1.79 -7.18
CA TYR A 136 -16.38 -0.78 -8.13
C TYR A 136 -17.90 -0.57 -7.94
N ILE A 137 -18.43 0.51 -8.50
CA ILE A 137 -19.88 0.76 -8.56
C ILE A 137 -20.38 0.32 -9.94
N ASP A 138 -21.36 -0.58 -9.99
CA ASP A 138 -21.95 -1.03 -11.26
C ASP A 138 -22.98 -0.03 -11.82
N GLU A 139 -23.56 -0.34 -12.99
CA GLU A 139 -24.49 0.55 -13.69
C GLU A 139 -25.80 0.78 -12.91
N LYS A 140 -26.09 -0.04 -11.89
CA LYS A 140 -27.25 0.08 -11.00
C LYS A 140 -26.94 0.87 -9.73
N GLY A 141 -25.69 1.25 -9.51
CA GLY A 141 -25.23 1.89 -8.29
C GLY A 141 -24.85 0.92 -7.16
N ASP A 142 -24.78 -0.39 -7.44
CA ASP A 142 -24.41 -1.39 -6.44
C ASP A 142 -22.89 -1.51 -6.31
N VAL A 143 -22.42 -1.83 -5.10
CA VAL A 143 -21.01 -2.14 -4.83
C VAL A 143 -20.71 -3.57 -5.27
N ARG A 144 -19.72 -3.75 -6.15
CA ARG A 144 -19.28 -5.05 -6.66
C ARG A 144 -17.80 -5.30 -6.39
N PRO A 145 -17.39 -6.54 -6.13
CA PRO A 145 -15.98 -6.88 -5.93
C PRO A 145 -15.20 -6.74 -7.24
N ALA A 146 -13.94 -6.29 -7.15
CA ALA A 146 -13.00 -6.27 -8.27
C ALA A 146 -11.83 -7.22 -8.00
N GLU A 147 -11.48 -8.10 -8.94
CA GLU A 147 -10.33 -9.01 -8.80
C GLU A 147 -8.98 -8.32 -9.13
N VAL A 148 -8.62 -7.33 -8.31
CA VAL A 148 -7.40 -6.53 -8.46
C VAL A 148 -6.66 -6.41 -7.13
N VAL A 149 -5.47 -5.83 -7.13
CA VAL A 149 -4.76 -5.48 -5.88
C VAL A 149 -4.36 -4.04 -5.91
N ILE A 150 -4.83 -3.28 -4.92
CA ILE A 150 -4.54 -1.85 -4.80
C ILE A 150 -3.19 -1.66 -4.12
N ASP A 151 -2.43 -0.67 -4.57
CA ASP A 151 -1.18 -0.34 -3.90
C ASP A 151 -1.45 0.27 -2.51
N LYS A 152 -0.91 -0.38 -1.47
CA LYS A 152 -1.11 0.02 -0.07
C LYS A 152 -0.58 1.41 0.24
N ASP A 153 0.48 1.86 -0.42
CA ASP A 153 1.08 3.17 -0.15
C ASP A 153 0.16 4.26 -0.74
N LEU A 154 -0.35 4.06 -1.97
CA LEU A 154 -1.34 4.95 -2.59
C LEU A 154 -2.68 4.97 -1.81
N ALA A 155 -3.19 3.82 -1.40
CA ALA A 155 -4.42 3.74 -0.61
C ALA A 155 -4.26 4.42 0.77
N SER A 156 -3.10 4.27 1.40
CA SER A 156 -2.80 4.95 2.67
C SER A 156 -2.67 6.46 2.50
N SER A 157 -2.06 6.92 1.41
CA SER A 157 -2.00 8.35 1.05
C SER A 157 -3.39 8.94 0.80
N LEU A 158 -4.25 8.21 0.09
CA LEU A 158 -5.65 8.60 -0.11
C LEU A 158 -6.40 8.67 1.23
N LEU A 159 -6.23 7.68 2.10
CA LEU A 159 -6.84 7.69 3.44
C LEU A 159 -6.35 8.90 4.25
N ALA A 160 -5.04 9.11 4.31
CA ALA A 160 -4.41 10.22 5.03
C ALA A 160 -4.94 11.57 4.56
N THR A 161 -5.07 11.75 3.25
CA THR A 161 -5.70 12.94 2.65
C THR A 161 -7.17 13.05 3.04
N SER A 162 -7.93 11.97 2.92
CA SER A 162 -9.38 11.94 3.20
C SER A 162 -9.71 12.31 4.65
N ILE A 163 -8.85 11.92 5.60
CA ILE A 163 -9.01 12.22 7.03
C ILE A 163 -8.32 13.53 7.46
N ARG A 164 -7.78 14.30 6.50
CA ARG A 164 -7.05 15.55 6.74
C ARG A 164 -5.90 15.34 7.74
N ALA A 165 -5.13 14.28 7.56
CA ALA A 165 -3.96 14.01 8.37
C ALA A 165 -2.92 15.11 8.15
N GLY A 166 -2.26 15.53 9.23
CA GLY A 166 -1.18 16.51 9.11
C GLY A 166 0.10 15.91 8.53
N GLU A 167 0.39 14.65 8.87
CA GLU A 167 1.62 13.97 8.46
C GLU A 167 1.31 12.56 7.97
N PHE A 168 2.12 12.06 7.03
CA PHE A 168 1.98 10.74 6.44
C PHE A 168 3.30 9.97 6.51
N TYR A 169 3.30 8.80 7.13
CA TYR A 169 4.49 8.00 7.36
C TYR A 169 4.39 6.66 6.61
N ILE A 170 5.39 6.35 5.80
CA ILE A 170 5.59 5.04 5.20
C ILE A 170 6.77 4.36 5.89
N LEU A 171 6.51 3.21 6.51
CA LEU A 171 7.53 2.39 7.15
C LEU A 171 8.00 1.29 6.20
N THR A 172 9.31 1.22 5.95
CA THR A 172 9.96 0.29 5.02
C THR A 172 11.25 -0.28 5.63
N ASP A 173 12.02 -0.99 4.83
CA ASP A 173 13.28 -1.68 5.16
C ASP A 173 14.55 -0.84 4.99
N VAL A 174 14.42 0.47 4.74
CA VAL A 174 15.53 1.39 4.59
C VAL A 174 15.34 2.64 5.46
N PRO A 175 16.41 3.17 6.07
CA PRO A 175 16.32 4.32 6.97
C PRO A 175 16.06 5.64 6.22
N TYR A 176 16.48 5.73 4.96
CA TYR A 176 16.29 6.86 4.06
C TYR A 176 15.93 6.36 2.65
N VAL A 177 15.40 7.27 1.84
CA VAL A 177 15.42 7.20 0.38
C VAL A 177 16.82 7.56 -0.10
N TYR A 178 17.28 6.89 -1.14
CA TYR A 178 18.61 7.10 -1.70
C TYR A 178 18.51 7.53 -3.17
N ILE A 179 19.33 8.50 -3.57
CA ILE A 179 19.68 8.70 -4.98
C ILE A 179 20.79 7.72 -5.32
N ASN A 180 20.78 7.18 -6.56
CA ASN A 180 21.78 6.21 -7.02
C ASN A 180 21.88 4.96 -6.12
N TYR A 181 20.74 4.47 -5.63
CA TYR A 181 20.68 3.29 -4.77
C TYR A 181 21.46 2.10 -5.37
N GLN A 182 22.31 1.49 -4.55
CA GLN A 182 23.23 0.38 -4.88
C GLN A 182 24.28 0.70 -5.97
N LYS A 183 24.65 1.98 -6.13
CA LYS A 183 25.75 2.42 -7.00
C LYS A 183 26.88 3.06 -6.19
N PRO A 184 28.09 3.23 -6.75
CA PRO A 184 29.22 3.84 -6.05
C PRO A 184 28.97 5.27 -5.53
N ASP A 185 28.05 6.00 -6.17
CA ASP A 185 27.64 7.36 -5.84
C ASP A 185 26.28 7.40 -5.12
N GLU A 186 25.93 6.34 -4.38
CA GLU A 186 24.74 6.28 -3.53
C GLU A 186 24.78 7.39 -2.48
N GLN A 187 23.67 8.14 -2.38
CA GLN A 187 23.54 9.23 -1.42
C GLN A 187 22.19 9.16 -0.70
N PRO A 188 22.16 9.17 0.65
CA PRO A 188 20.92 9.28 1.40
C PRO A 188 20.33 10.68 1.21
N VAL A 189 19.00 10.74 1.13
CA VAL A 189 18.27 11.99 1.03
C VAL A 189 17.49 12.20 2.31
N GLU A 190 17.85 13.21 3.08
CA GLU A 190 17.17 13.51 4.34
C GLU A 190 15.93 14.39 4.13
N PHE A 191 16.02 15.34 3.19
CA PHE A 191 14.97 16.30 2.89
C PHE A 191 14.80 16.45 1.38
N LEU A 192 13.55 16.51 0.94
CA LEU A 192 13.18 16.90 -0.41
C LEU A 192 11.95 17.81 -0.34
N ASP A 193 11.89 18.77 -1.24
CA ASP A 193 10.63 19.44 -1.54
C ASP A 193 9.85 18.70 -2.64
N LEU A 194 8.65 19.17 -2.94
CA LEU A 194 7.79 18.58 -3.96
C LEU A 194 8.48 18.60 -5.35
N ALA A 195 9.08 19.73 -5.70
CA ALA A 195 9.63 19.98 -7.03
C ALA A 195 10.85 19.08 -7.34
N ASP A 196 11.81 18.99 -6.43
CA ASP A 196 12.97 18.12 -6.61
C ASP A 196 12.59 16.65 -6.54
N THR A 197 11.64 16.28 -5.67
CA THR A 197 11.13 14.91 -5.63
C THR A 197 10.51 14.50 -6.97
N GLU A 198 9.69 15.35 -7.58
CA GLU A 198 9.10 15.12 -8.92
C GLU A 198 10.17 14.99 -10.00
N LYS A 199 11.18 15.86 -9.97
CA LYS A 199 12.32 15.82 -10.89
C LYS A 199 13.11 14.52 -10.77
N TYR A 200 13.39 14.05 -9.56
CA TYR A 200 14.08 12.77 -9.33
C TYR A 200 13.23 11.58 -9.78
N LEU A 201 11.92 11.63 -9.52
CA LEU A 201 10.98 10.61 -9.98
C LEU A 201 10.94 10.54 -11.51
N ALA A 202 10.85 11.67 -12.21
CA ALA A 202 10.84 11.75 -13.67
C ALA A 202 12.16 11.25 -14.29
N LYS A 203 13.29 11.41 -13.59
CA LYS A 203 14.60 10.87 -13.98
C LYS A 203 14.75 9.37 -13.70
N GLY A 204 13.76 8.71 -13.11
CA GLY A 204 13.82 7.28 -12.77
C GLY A 204 14.80 6.96 -11.64
N MET A 205 15.07 7.91 -10.73
CA MET A 205 16.01 7.70 -9.61
C MET A 205 15.47 6.75 -8.54
N PHE A 206 14.16 6.51 -8.54
CA PHE A 206 13.49 5.60 -7.61
C PHE A 206 13.08 4.32 -8.32
N GLY A 207 13.45 3.16 -7.76
CA GLY A 207 13.17 1.87 -8.37
C GLY A 207 11.66 1.59 -8.50
N GLU A 208 11.21 1.31 -9.73
CA GLU A 208 9.84 0.90 -10.01
C GLU A 208 9.47 -0.41 -9.29
N GLY A 209 8.25 -0.47 -8.76
CA GLY A 209 7.75 -1.61 -7.99
C GLY A 209 8.21 -1.68 -6.53
N ASN A 210 9.08 -0.76 -6.08
CA ASN A 210 9.43 -0.61 -4.66
C ASN A 210 9.34 0.85 -4.19
N MET A 211 10.36 1.66 -4.47
CA MET A 211 10.45 3.01 -3.92
C MET A 211 9.59 4.03 -4.69
N ALA A 212 9.50 3.92 -6.02
CA ALA A 212 8.72 4.87 -6.82
C ALA A 212 7.22 4.97 -6.40
N PRO A 213 6.50 3.86 -6.12
CA PRO A 213 5.14 3.92 -5.56
C PRO A 213 5.05 4.69 -4.24
N LYS A 214 6.03 4.53 -3.33
CA LYS A 214 6.09 5.26 -2.06
C LYS A 214 6.24 6.76 -2.28
N ILE A 215 7.15 7.13 -3.17
CA ILE A 215 7.37 8.52 -3.55
C ILE A 215 6.11 9.13 -4.17
N ARG A 216 5.43 8.43 -5.10
CA ARG A 216 4.15 8.88 -5.67
C ARG A 216 3.09 9.09 -4.59
N ALA A 217 2.98 8.17 -3.63
CA ALA A 217 2.06 8.29 -2.51
C ALA A 217 2.36 9.53 -1.64
N CYS A 218 3.63 9.78 -1.32
CA CYS A 218 4.05 10.98 -0.57
C CYS A 218 3.76 12.26 -1.35
N LEU A 219 4.11 12.33 -2.63
CA LEU A 219 3.82 13.47 -3.51
C LEU A 219 2.32 13.76 -3.56
N ASN A 220 1.48 12.74 -3.74
CA ASN A 220 0.03 12.89 -3.75
C ASN A 220 -0.49 13.46 -2.43
N PHE A 221 0.02 13.00 -1.28
CA PHE A 221 -0.37 13.53 0.02
C PHE A 221 0.01 15.01 0.18
N ILE A 222 1.23 15.40 -0.21
CA ILE A 222 1.69 16.79 -0.11
C ILE A 222 0.90 17.71 -1.04
N ARG A 223 0.65 17.30 -2.29
CA ARG A 223 -0.16 18.09 -3.24
C ARG A 223 -1.57 18.35 -2.74
N GLN A 224 -2.13 17.44 -1.95
CA GLN A 224 -3.46 17.55 -1.37
C GLN A 224 -3.49 18.33 -0.04
N GLY A 225 -2.41 19.03 0.31
CA GLY A 225 -2.34 19.90 1.49
C GLY A 225 -1.78 19.22 2.75
N GLY A 226 -1.26 17.99 2.63
CA GLY A 226 -0.48 17.37 3.70
C GLY A 226 0.77 18.19 4.03
N ARG A 227 1.09 18.33 5.32
CA ARG A 227 2.21 19.19 5.76
C ARG A 227 3.57 18.52 5.55
N LYS A 228 3.66 17.21 5.79
CA LYS A 228 4.92 16.45 5.71
C LYS A 228 4.66 14.96 5.48
N ALA A 229 5.39 14.38 4.54
CA ALA A 229 5.44 12.94 4.34
C ALA A 229 6.82 12.42 4.74
N VAL A 230 6.91 11.22 5.30
CA VAL A 230 8.17 10.62 5.76
C VAL A 230 8.26 9.18 5.29
N ILE A 231 9.41 8.81 4.73
CA ILE A 231 9.76 7.41 4.42
C ILE A 231 10.94 7.02 5.29
N THR A 232 10.78 5.98 6.12
CA THR A 232 11.84 5.49 7.01
C THR A 232 11.59 4.05 7.43
N GLU A 233 12.44 3.49 8.30
CA GLU A 233 12.23 2.19 8.90
C GLU A 233 11.57 2.28 10.29
N ALA A 234 10.79 1.26 10.67
CA ALA A 234 9.99 1.29 11.89
C ALA A 234 10.80 1.54 13.18
N PHE A 235 12.03 1.02 13.24
CA PHE A 235 12.92 1.16 14.41
C PHE A 235 13.53 2.56 14.56
N LYS A 236 13.32 3.46 13.60
CA LYS A 236 13.83 4.83 13.62
C LYS A 236 12.79 5.88 13.99
N LEU A 237 11.54 5.48 14.23
CA LEU A 237 10.45 6.42 14.54
C LEU A 237 10.69 7.28 15.80
N GLU A 238 11.48 6.78 16.76
CA GLU A 238 11.83 7.54 17.96
C GLU A 238 12.81 8.69 17.65
N ASP A 239 13.73 8.49 16.70
CA ASP A 239 14.73 9.48 16.31
C ASP A 239 14.31 10.23 15.04
N LYS A 240 13.68 11.39 15.23
CA LYS A 240 13.17 12.26 14.15
C LYS A 240 14.25 12.82 13.21
N ARG A 241 15.54 12.57 13.48
CA ARG A 241 16.62 12.90 12.53
C ARG A 241 16.64 11.94 11.35
N TYR A 242 16.18 10.70 11.56
CA TYR A 242 16.09 9.70 10.51
C TYR A 242 14.84 9.83 9.66
N GLY A 243 14.91 9.25 8.46
CA GLY A 243 13.84 9.27 7.47
C GLY A 243 14.01 10.39 6.46
N THR A 244 13.60 10.11 5.22
CA THR A 244 13.46 11.13 4.19
C THR A 244 12.16 11.88 4.41
N LYS A 245 12.25 13.18 4.62
CA LYS A 245 11.12 14.08 4.77
C LYS A 245 10.82 14.74 3.43
N ILE A 246 9.56 14.73 3.04
CA ILE A 246 9.06 15.37 1.84
C ILE A 246 8.03 16.43 2.26
N THR A 247 8.27 17.67 1.86
CA THR A 247 7.43 18.85 2.16
C THR A 247 7.10 19.61 0.87
N MET A 248 6.22 20.61 0.95
CA MET A 248 5.88 21.43 -0.23
C MET A 248 7.10 22.23 -0.73
N HIS A 249 7.83 22.83 0.20
CA HIS A 249 9.05 23.59 -0.01
C HIS A 249 10.11 23.13 0.99
N TYR A 250 11.38 23.38 0.71
CA TYR A 250 12.43 23.21 1.72
C TYR A 250 12.13 24.09 2.93
N GLU A 251 12.40 23.55 4.13
CA GLU A 251 12.37 24.34 5.36
C GLU A 251 13.63 25.21 5.38
N ASP A 252 13.48 26.52 5.60
CA ASP A 252 14.59 27.48 5.78
C ASP A 252 15.36 27.24 7.09
#